data_AF-A0A536Y4W2-F1
#
_entry.id   AF-A0A536Y4W2-F1
#
_cell.length_a   1.000
_cell.length_b   1.000
_cell.length_c   1.000
_cell.angle_alpha   90.00
_cell.angle_beta   90.00
_cell.angle_gamma   90.00
#
_symmetry.space_group_name_H-M   'P 1'
#
loop_
_entity.id
_entity.type
_entity.pdbx_description
1 polymer ?
#
loop_
_entity_poly.entity_id
_entity_poly.type
_entity_poly.pdbx_seq_one_letter_code
_entity_poly.pdbx_strand_id
1 'polypeptide(L)'
;MAISSKAIVRRAWLLGVLLACTGCSATYTVGGTVSGLTGAGLVLQNNGRDDLNIVANGPFTFTTRAVESAPYNVTMLAQPTGQTCSVTNGSGRVPRANVT
;
A
#
# COMPACT_ATOMS: atom_id res chain seq x y z
N MET A 1 -11.21 8.40 23.89
CA MET A 1 -11.52 8.22 22.46
C MET A 1 -12.37 6.97 22.34
N ALA A 2 -13.66 7.17 22.05
CA ALA A 2 -14.72 6.21 22.28
C ALA A 2 -14.82 5.16 21.16
N ILE A 3 -14.85 3.89 21.54
CA ILE A 3 -15.67 2.91 20.83
C ILE A 3 -16.88 2.65 21.75
N SER A 4 -17.96 3.39 21.47
CA SER A 4 -19.25 3.22 22.13
C SER A 4 -19.86 1.91 21.65
N SER A 5 -19.56 0.80 22.32
CA SER A 5 -20.05 -0.56 22.03
C SER A 5 -21.51 -0.78 22.44
N LYS A 6 -22.35 0.26 22.39
CA LYS A 6 -23.72 0.25 22.94
C LYS A 6 -24.75 0.40 21.83
N ALA A 7 -24.85 -0.56 20.89
CA ALA A 7 -25.98 -0.54 19.94
C ALA A 7 -26.45 -1.87 19.31
N ILE A 8 -25.65 -2.91 19.09
CA ILE A 8 -26.03 -3.85 17.99
C ILE A 8 -26.58 -5.23 18.40
N VAL A 9 -26.49 -5.72 19.65
CA VAL A 9 -26.90 -7.13 19.90
C VAL A 9 -27.80 -7.33 21.12
N ARG A 10 -28.97 -6.68 21.17
CA ARG A 10 -29.99 -7.02 22.20
C ARG A 10 -31.31 -7.56 21.67
N ARG A 11 -31.50 -7.69 20.36
CA ARG A 11 -32.76 -8.17 19.76
C ARG A 11 -32.51 -8.93 18.46
N ALA A 12 -31.76 -10.02 18.53
CA ALA A 12 -31.73 -11.00 17.44
C ALA A 12 -33.06 -11.77 17.45
N TRP A 13 -34.08 -11.22 16.78
CA TRP A 13 -35.33 -11.93 16.52
C TRP A 13 -35.15 -12.86 15.31
N LEU A 14 -35.75 -14.04 15.43
CA LEU A 14 -35.67 -15.16 14.49
C LEU A 14 -36.00 -14.72 13.05
N LEU A 15 -35.28 -15.31 12.07
CA LEU A 15 -35.40 -15.24 10.59
C LEU A 15 -34.50 -14.28 9.76
N GLY A 16 -33.60 -13.49 10.33
CA GLY A 16 -32.79 -12.53 9.53
C GLY A 16 -31.32 -12.92 9.36
N VAL A 17 -30.88 -13.23 8.13
CA VAL A 17 -29.44 -13.29 7.78
C VAL A 17 -28.78 -11.97 8.17
N LEU A 18 -27.82 -12.04 9.09
CA LEU A 18 -27.03 -10.89 9.53
C LEU A 18 -25.91 -10.67 8.51
N LEU A 19 -26.09 -9.79 7.52
CA LEU A 19 -24.98 -9.35 6.66
C LEU A 19 -24.15 -8.30 7.41
N ALA A 20 -23.41 -8.76 8.42
CA ALA A 20 -22.39 -7.94 9.06
C ALA A 20 -21.14 -7.99 8.16
N CYS A 21 -20.71 -6.84 7.62
CA CYS A 21 -19.38 -6.73 7.05
C CYS A 21 -18.36 -6.73 8.21
N THR A 22 -18.08 -7.89 8.78
CA THR A 22 -17.01 -8.10 9.75
C THR A 22 -15.67 -8.11 9.01
N GLY A 23 -15.24 -6.95 8.48
CA GLY A 23 -14.02 -6.92 7.67
C GLY A 23 -13.77 -5.68 6.83
N CYS A 24 -14.33 -4.51 7.16
CA CYS A 24 -13.85 -3.25 6.56
C CYS A 24 -12.43 -2.95 7.10
N SER A 25 -11.44 -3.62 6.55
CA SER A 25 -10.04 -3.32 6.83
C SER A 25 -9.66 -2.05 6.09
N ALA A 26 -9.08 -1.08 6.81
CA ALA A 26 -8.57 0.12 6.18
C ALA A 26 -7.50 -0.26 5.14
N THR A 27 -7.53 0.40 3.99
CA THR A 27 -6.53 0.22 2.93
C THR A 27 -5.75 1.51 2.75
N TYR A 28 -4.44 1.37 2.55
CA TYR A 28 -3.51 2.47 2.41
C TYR A 28 -2.64 2.26 1.17
N THR A 29 -2.08 3.36 0.66
CA THR A 29 -1.19 3.30 -0.49
C THR A 29 0.25 3.11 -0.06
N VAL A 30 1.03 2.45 -0.91
CA VAL A 30 2.48 2.40 -0.80
C VAL A 30 3.07 3.35 -1.83
N GLY A 31 3.97 4.22 -1.40
CA GLY A 31 4.61 5.22 -2.23
C GLY A 31 6.00 5.57 -1.72
N GLY A 32 6.60 6.55 -2.37
CA GLY A 32 7.96 6.98 -2.09
C GLY A 32 8.30 8.26 -2.82
N THR A 33 9.56 8.68 -2.70
CA THR A 33 10.13 9.76 -3.53
C THR A 33 11.34 9.22 -4.28
N VAL A 34 11.40 9.46 -5.59
CA VAL A 34 12.60 9.23 -6.40
C VAL A 34 13.40 10.51 -6.49
N SER A 35 14.69 10.41 -6.23
CA SER A 35 15.67 11.49 -6.36
C SER A 35 16.93 10.97 -7.08
N GLY A 36 17.63 11.86 -7.78
CA GLY A 36 18.86 11.51 -8.51
C GLY A 36 18.67 10.69 -9.79
N LEU A 37 17.45 10.58 -10.34
CA LEU A 37 17.19 9.94 -11.62
C LEU A 37 17.64 10.85 -12.78
N THR A 38 18.53 10.34 -13.62
CA THR A 38 19.08 11.03 -14.80
C THR A 38 18.96 10.21 -16.09
N GLY A 39 18.94 8.88 -15.98
CA GLY A 39 18.73 7.90 -17.03
C GLY A 39 17.28 7.44 -17.14
N ALA A 40 16.97 6.69 -18.20
CA ALA A 40 15.62 6.22 -18.50
C ALA A 40 15.46 4.73 -18.18
N GLY A 41 14.21 4.28 -18.02
CA GLY A 41 13.87 2.86 -17.87
C GLY A 41 13.85 2.35 -16.43
N LEU A 42 13.78 3.23 -15.43
CA LEU A 42 13.56 2.82 -14.05
C LEU A 42 12.16 2.21 -13.90
N VAL A 43 12.10 0.96 -13.45
CA VAL A 43 10.84 0.31 -13.09
C VAL A 43 10.90 -0.17 -11.65
N LEU A 44 10.01 0.35 -10.83
CA LEU A 44 9.79 -0.14 -9.46
C LEU A 44 8.70 -1.20 -9.48
N GLN A 45 8.79 -2.17 -8.59
CA GLN A 45 7.81 -3.23 -8.46
C GLN A 45 7.47 -3.44 -7.00
N ASN A 46 6.19 -3.45 -6.66
CA ASN A 46 5.73 -3.83 -5.32
C ASN A 46 5.18 -5.26 -5.32
N ASN A 47 5.65 -6.06 -4.36
CA ASN A 47 5.19 -7.44 -4.11
C ASN A 47 5.23 -8.36 -5.35
N GLY A 48 6.15 -8.10 -6.29
CA GLY A 48 6.31 -8.93 -7.50
C GLY A 48 5.21 -8.77 -8.55
N ARG A 49 4.31 -7.78 -8.44
CA ARG A 49 3.12 -7.66 -9.30
C ARG A 49 2.75 -6.24 -9.70
N ASP A 50 2.94 -5.26 -8.83
CA ASP A 50 2.57 -3.88 -9.09
C ASP A 50 3.75 -3.10 -9.65
N ASP A 51 3.89 -3.14 -10.96
CA ASP A 51 4.99 -2.47 -11.67
C ASP A 51 4.66 -1.00 -11.93
N LEU A 52 5.64 -0.13 -11.71
CA LEU A 52 5.53 1.30 -11.88
C LEU A 52 6.75 1.85 -12.62
N ASN A 53 6.52 2.35 -13.83
CA ASN A 53 7.53 3.04 -14.62
C ASN A 53 7.77 4.45 -14.06
N ILE A 54 9.02 4.77 -13.74
CA ILE A 54 9.42 6.09 -13.23
C ILE A 54 10.19 6.82 -14.33
N VAL A 55 9.64 7.98 -14.73
CA VAL A 55 10.20 8.80 -15.82
C VAL A 55 10.87 10.08 -15.34
N ALA A 56 10.69 10.45 -14.07
CA ALA A 56 11.25 11.66 -13.50
C ALA A 56 11.41 11.53 -11.98
N ASN A 57 12.23 12.43 -11.41
CA ASN A 57 12.31 12.63 -9.96
C ASN A 57 10.98 13.16 -9.41
N GLY A 58 10.65 12.80 -8.16
CA GLY A 58 9.44 13.25 -7.50
C GLY A 58 8.72 12.13 -6.74
N PRO A 59 7.53 12.44 -6.18
CA PRO A 59 6.74 11.46 -5.47
C PRO A 59 6.16 10.42 -6.43
N PHE A 60 6.08 9.18 -5.98
CA PHE A 60 5.39 8.09 -6.67
C PHE A 60 4.47 7.36 -5.71
N THR A 61 3.46 6.67 -6.26
CA THR A 61 2.52 5.88 -5.47
C THR A 61 2.04 4.71 -6.31
N PHE A 62 2.06 3.50 -5.76
CA PHE A 62 1.48 2.32 -6.39
C PHE A 62 -0.06 2.43 -6.38
N THR A 63 -0.69 2.02 -7.47
CA THR A 63 -2.17 2.06 -7.62
C THR A 63 -2.87 1.08 -6.70
N THR A 64 -2.22 -0.05 -6.42
CA THR A 64 -2.76 -1.10 -5.56
C THR A 64 -2.69 -0.67 -4.10
N ARG A 65 -3.86 -0.53 -3.49
CA ARG A 65 -4.00 -0.28 -2.07
C ARG A 65 -3.82 -1.58 -1.30
N ALA A 66 -3.04 -1.52 -0.24
CA ALA A 66 -2.77 -2.65 0.62
C ALA A 66 -3.49 -2.47 1.97
N VAL A 67 -3.98 -3.59 2.51
CA VAL A 67 -4.69 -3.60 3.79
C VAL A 67 -3.72 -3.26 4.93
N GLU A 68 -4.19 -2.61 6.00
CA GLU A 68 -3.43 -2.45 7.24
C GLU A 68 -2.72 -3.76 7.62
N SER A 69 -1.45 -3.68 8.02
CA SER A 69 -0.57 -4.80 8.38
C SER A 69 -0.15 -5.75 7.25
N ALA A 70 -0.65 -5.57 6.02
CA ALA A 70 -0.20 -6.34 4.87
C ALA A 70 1.28 -6.07 4.58
N PRO A 71 2.05 -7.10 4.18
CA PRO A 71 3.44 -6.91 3.78
C PRO A 71 3.52 -6.15 2.45
N TYR A 72 4.51 -5.28 2.34
CA TYR A 72 4.92 -4.68 1.07
C TYR A 72 6.41 -4.93 0.85
N ASN A 73 6.80 -5.02 -0.41
CA ASN A 73 8.18 -5.20 -0.82
C ASN A 73 8.39 -4.52 -2.18
N VAL A 74 8.88 -3.29 -2.12
CA VAL A 74 9.28 -2.44 -3.23
C VAL A 74 10.69 -2.79 -3.64
N THR A 75 10.83 -3.34 -4.83
CA THR A 75 12.09 -3.68 -5.48
C THR A 75 12.25 -2.87 -6.76
N MET A 76 13.48 -2.85 -7.30
CA MET A 76 13.70 -2.38 -8.66
C MET A 76 13.58 -3.58 -9.59
N LEU A 77 12.56 -3.55 -10.45
CA LEU A 77 12.42 -4.51 -11.53
C LEU A 77 13.43 -4.21 -12.66
N ALA A 78 13.67 -2.92 -12.94
CA ALA A 78 14.64 -2.48 -13.93
C ALA A 78 15.42 -1.26 -13.42
N GLN A 79 16.75 -1.29 -13.57
CA GLN A 79 17.62 -0.15 -13.30
C GLN A 79 17.59 0.83 -14.47
N PRO A 80 17.77 2.14 -14.23
CA PRO A 80 17.85 3.11 -15.30
C PRO A 80 19.18 2.98 -16.05
N THR A 81 19.20 3.35 -17.33
CA THR A 81 20.41 3.28 -18.15
C THR A 81 21.51 4.18 -17.60
N GLY A 82 22.70 3.63 -17.35
CA GLY A 82 23.88 4.40 -16.95
C GLY A 82 23.92 4.83 -15.48
N GLN A 83 23.04 4.29 -14.63
CA GLN A 83 23.04 4.57 -13.20
C GLN A 83 22.56 3.37 -12.38
N THR A 84 22.87 3.39 -11.09
CA THR A 84 22.37 2.41 -10.12
C THR A 84 21.57 3.16 -9.06
N CYS A 85 20.28 2.88 -8.99
CA CYS A 85 19.41 3.32 -7.90
C CYS A 85 19.42 2.28 -6.77
N SER A 86 19.06 2.74 -5.57
CA SER A 86 18.79 1.88 -4.41
C SER A 86 17.44 2.25 -3.81
N VAL A 87 16.74 1.26 -3.27
CA VAL A 87 15.49 1.48 -2.54
C VAL A 87 15.80 1.47 -1.05
N THR A 88 15.46 2.55 -0.36
CA THR A 88 15.53 2.64 1.11
C THR A 88 14.14 2.40 1.68
N ASN A 89 14.04 1.65 2.78
CA ASN A 89 12.75 1.26 3.41
C ASN A 89 11.78 0.55 2.44
N GLY A 90 12.33 -0.21 1.48
CA GLY A 90 11.55 -0.88 0.44
C GLY A 90 10.64 -1.98 0.95
N SER A 91 10.86 -2.53 2.15
CA SER A 91 10.04 -3.58 2.70
C SER A 91 9.51 -3.25 4.09
N GLY A 92 8.35 -3.81 4.42
CA GLY A 92 7.71 -3.58 5.71
C GLY A 92 6.27 -4.06 5.73
N ARG A 93 5.51 -3.56 6.71
CA ARG A 93 4.06 -3.73 6.80
C ARG A 93 3.39 -2.38 6.70
N VAL A 94 2.24 -2.36 6.02
CA VAL A 94 1.43 -1.15 5.87
C VAL A 94 0.96 -0.67 7.25
N PRO A 95 1.31 0.54 7.69
CA PRO A 95 0.85 1.10 8.96
C PRO A 95 -0.61 1.58 8.83
N ARG A 96 -1.14 2.20 9.88
CA ARG A 96 -2.42 2.93 9.81
C ARG A 96 -2.31 4.28 9.07
N ALA A 97 -1.51 4.32 8.01
CA ALA A 97 -1.25 5.49 7.18
C ALA A 97 -0.66 5.06 5.82
N ASN A 98 -0.62 5.99 4.86
CA ASN A 98 0.08 5.78 3.60
C ASN A 98 1.59 5.70 3.85
N VAL A 99 2.28 4.79 3.15
CA VAL A 99 3.75 4.70 3.14
C VAL A 99 4.28 5.69 2.09
N THR A 100 5.31 6.47 2.44
CA THR A 100 5.91 7.54 1.63
C THR A 100 7.41 7.63 1.82
#